data_AF-A0A6C0J224-F1
#
_entry.id   AF-A0A6C0J224-F1
#
_cell.length_a   1.000
_cell.length_b   1.000
_cell.length_c   1.000
_cell.angle_alpha   90.00
_cell.angle_beta   90.00
_cell.angle_gamma   90.00
#
_symmetry.space_group_name_H-M   'P 1'
#
loop_
_entity.id
_entity.type
_entity.pdbx_description
1 polymer ?
#
loop_
_entity_poly.entity_id
_entity_poly.type
_entity_poly.pdbx_seq_one_letter_code
_entity_poly.pdbx_strand_id
1 'polypeptide(L)' 'MKLKENEFYCVELKKKVRIHADDICVKTFRNKKRKGGVPALEGYCKQTGSLIYKFISPEDKDYYIEKYGRC' A
#
# COMPACT_ATOMS: atom_id res chain seq x y z
N MET A 1 -3.48 15.31 4.29
CA MET A 1 -2.02 15.08 4.44
C MET A 1 -1.57 14.21 3.26
N LYS A 2 -0.67 14.68 2.39
CA LYS A 2 -0.19 13.89 1.23
C LYS A 2 1.00 13.03 1.67
N LEU A 3 0.93 11.72 1.45
CA LEU A 3 2.03 10.78 1.69
C LEU A 3 2.90 10.70 0.44
N LYS A 4 4.23 10.70 0.61
CA LYS A 4 5.14 10.32 -0.50
C LYS A 4 4.95 8.85 -0.83
N GLU A 5 5.41 8.43 -2.00
CA GLU A 5 5.18 7.09 -2.54
C GLU A 5 5.47 5.97 -1.51
N ASN A 6 6.68 5.94 -0.97
CA ASN A 6 7.16 4.92 -0.01
C ASN A 6 6.84 5.27 1.45
N GLU A 7 6.00 6.29 1.69
CA GLU A 7 5.50 6.62 3.02
C GLU A 7 4.12 6.02 3.22
N PHE A 8 3.97 5.33 4.34
CA PHE A 8 2.73 4.74 4.81
C PHE A 8 2.37 5.34 6.15
N TYR A 9 1.07 5.35 6.47
CA TYR A 9 0.61 5.74 7.78
C TYR A 9 0.45 4.49 8.64
N CYS A 10 1.23 4.39 9.72
CA CYS A 10 1.06 3.33 10.71
C CYS A 10 0.06 3.81 11.77
N VAL A 11 -1.10 3.17 11.84
CA VAL A 11 -2.20 3.56 12.76
C VAL A 11 -1.80 3.36 14.22
N GLU A 12 -1.06 2.29 14.52
CA GLU A 12 -0.61 1.98 15.88
C GLU A 12 0.37 3.02 16.41
N LEU A 13 1.35 3.41 15.59
CA LEU A 13 2.35 4.43 15.96
C LEU A 13 1.83 5.86 15.77
N LYS A 14 0.65 6.03 15.18
CA LYS A 14 0.03 7.31 14.83
C LYS A 14 0.98 8.26 14.07
N LYS A 15 1.86 7.70 13.24
CA LYS A 15 2.88 8.45 12.50
C LYS A 15 3.13 7.86 11.12
N LYS A 16 3.78 8.65 10.28
CA LYS A 16 4.29 8.20 8.99
C LYS A 16 5.51 7.31 9.19
N VAL A 17 5.58 6.23 8.43
CA VAL A 17 6.72 5.34 8.37
C VAL A 17 7.15 5.19 6.91
N ARG A 18 8.46 5.13 6.69
CA ARG A 18 9.02 4.88 5.37
C ARG A 18 9.28 3.38 5.24
N ILE A 19 8.75 2.76 4.20
CA ILE A 19 8.96 1.34 3.89
C ILE A 19 9.96 1.23 2.73
N HIS A 20 10.82 0.22 2.78
CA HIS A 20 11.75 -0.04 1.68
C HIS A 20 10.98 -0.50 0.45
N ALA A 21 11.46 -0.17 -0.75
CA ALA A 21 10.77 -0.52 -2.00
C ALA A 21 10.51 -2.03 -2.10
N ASP A 22 11.49 -2.85 -1.72
CA ASP A 22 11.41 -4.32 -1.77
C ASP A 22 10.43 -4.93 -0.75
N ASP A 23 10.05 -4.15 0.28
CA ASP A 23 9.08 -4.55 1.31
C ASP A 23 7.64 -4.07 0.95
N ILE A 24 7.43 -3.58 -0.28
CA ILE A 24 6.14 -3.10 -0.78
C ILE A 24 5.67 -4.03 -1.89
N CYS A 25 4.38 -4.36 -1.92
CA CYS A 25 3.74 -5.05 -3.04
C CYS A 25 2.31 -4.54 -3.28
N VAL A 26 1.75 -4.78 -4.47
CA VAL A 26 0.37 -4.38 -4.79
C VAL A 26 -0.62 -5.48 -4.42
N LYS A 27 -1.64 -5.11 -3.64
CA LYS A 27 -2.77 -5.98 -3.27
C LYS A 27 -4.09 -5.37 -3.73
N THR A 28 -4.98 -6.19 -4.27
CA THR A 28 -6.32 -5.75 -4.69
C THR A 28 -7.38 -6.30 -3.75
N PHE A 29 -8.03 -5.42 -2.98
CA PHE A 29 -9.12 -5.80 -2.10
C PHE A 29 -10.43 -5.95 -2.85
N ARG A 30 -11.12 -7.07 -2.65
CA ARG A 30 -12.46 -7.28 -3.23
C ARG A 30 -13.43 -6.27 -2.62
N ASN A 31 -14.12 -5.51 -3.47
CA ASN A 31 -15.15 -4.56 -3.03
C ASN A 31 -16.41 -4.76 -3.85
N LYS A 32 -17.55 -4.99 -3.20
CA LYS A 32 -18.86 -5.19 -3.85
C LYS A 32 -19.28 -3.98 -4.70
N LYS A 33 -18.82 -2.77 -4.36
CA LYS A 33 -19.17 -1.52 -5.03
C LYS A 33 -18.24 -1.15 -6.19
N ARG A 34 -17.10 -1.83 -6.37
CA ARG A 34 -16.14 -1.55 -7.46
C ARG A 34 -15.78 -2.82 -8.22
N LYS A 35 -16.20 -2.92 -9.48
CA LYS A 35 -15.74 -3.98 -10.39
C LYS A 35 -14.21 -3.86 -10.52
N GLY A 36 -13.49 -4.94 -10.22
CA GLY A 36 -12.02 -4.96 -10.21
C GLY A 36 -11.36 -4.71 -8.84
N GLY A 37 -12.13 -4.41 -7.79
CA GLY A 37 -11.63 -4.22 -6.43
C GLY A 37 -11.02 -2.84 -6.16
N VAL A 38 -10.37 -2.69 -5.01
CA VAL A 38 -9.66 -1.47 -4.61
C VAL A 38 -8.18 -1.83 -4.46
N PRO A 39 -7.29 -1.30 -5.33
CA PRO A 39 -5.87 -1.55 -5.20
C PRO A 39 -5.26 -0.76 -4.05
N ALA A 40 -4.29 -1.37 -3.38
CA ALA A 40 -3.49 -0.76 -2.34
C ALA A 40 -2.05 -1.27 -2.44
N LEU A 41 -1.11 -0.42 -2.04
CA LEU A 41 0.21 -0.88 -1.64
C LEU A 41 0.08 -1.51 -0.25
N GLU A 42 0.56 -2.73 -0.11
CA GLU A 42 0.80 -3.40 1.17
C GLU A 42 2.28 -3.19 1.51
N GLY A 43 2.56 -2.86 2.77
CA GLY A 43 3.93 -2.78 3.26
C GLY A 43 4.02 -3.26 4.70
N TYR A 44 5.19 -3.78 5.08
CA TYR A 44 5.43 -4.28 6.43
C TYR A 44 6.04 -3.21 7.36
N CYS A 45 5.37 -2.92 8.47
CA CYS A 45 5.89 -2.01 9.48
C CYS A 45 6.80 -2.76 10.48
N LYS A 46 8.12 -2.71 10.28
CA LYS A 46 9.11 -3.38 11.16
C LYS A 46 9.06 -2.93 12.63
N GLN A 47 8.49 -1.75 12.91
CA GLN A 47 8.38 -1.22 14.27
C GLN A 47 7.24 -1.85 15.07
N THR A 48 6.15 -2.24 14.42
CA THR A 48 4.97 -2.84 15.09
C THR A 48 4.76 -4.30 14.73
N GLY A 49 5.41 -4.78 13.66
CA GLY A 49 5.17 -6.10 13.10
C GLY A 49 3.89 -6.21 12.28
N SER A 50 3.21 -5.09 12.02
CA SER A 50 1.89 -5.06 11.37
C SER A 50 2.01 -4.79 9.87
N LEU A 51 1.13 -5.40 9.08
CA LEU A 51 0.91 -5.00 7.69
C LEU A 51 0.14 -3.69 7.65
N ILE A 52 0.63 -2.74 6.88
CA ILE A 52 0.00 -1.44 6.68
C ILE A 52 -0.29 -1.21 5.20
N TYR A 53 -1.38 -0.49 4.94
CA TYR A 53 -1.94 -0.37 3.60
C TYR A 53 -2.07 1.08 3.18
N LYS A 54 -1.79 1.33 1.90
CA LYS A 54 -1.98 2.63 1.27
C LYS A 54 -2.77 2.44 -0.01
N PHE A 55 -4.03 2.87 0.00
CA PHE A 55 -4.88 2.80 -1.18
C PHE A 55 -4.34 3.68 -2.30
N ILE A 56 -4.31 3.12 -3.51
CA ILE A 56 -3.88 3.80 -4.73
C ILE A 56 -5.06 3.90 -5.70
N SER A 57 -4.93 4.77 -6.70
CA SER A 57 -5.95 4.87 -7.73
C SER A 57 -5.95 3.58 -8.58
N PRO A 58 -7.11 3.20 -9.17
CA PRO A 58 -7.15 2.11 -10.14
C PRO A 58 -6.26 2.34 -11.37
N GLU A 59 -6.06 3.60 -11.77
CA GLU A 59 -5.27 4.01 -12.93
C GLU A 59 -3.76 3.77 -12.70
N ASP A 60 -3.29 3.99 -11.47
CA ASP A 60 -1.87 3.77 -11.13
C ASP A 60 -1.54 2.30 -10.84
N LYS A 61 -2.55 1.41 -10.82
CA LYS A 61 -2.39 0.02 -10.39
C LYS A 61 -1.30 -0.70 -11.16
N ASP A 62 -1.33 -0.62 -12.49
CA ASP A 62 -0.40 -1.37 -13.34
C ASP A 62 1.03 -0.81 -13.24
N TYR A 63 1.17 0.52 -13.11
CA TYR A 63 2.45 1.17 -12.80
C TYR A 63 3.07 0.61 -11.52
N TYR A 64 2.29 0.52 -10.45
CA TYR A 64 2.80 0.00 -9.18
C TYR A 64 3.03 -1.51 -9.19
N ILE A 65 2.30 -2.28 -10.00
CA ILE A 65 2.55 -3.71 -10.17
C ILE A 65 3.89 -3.94 -10.86
N GLU A 66 4.21 -3.15 -11.90
CA GLU A 66 5.50 -3.23 -12.58
C GLU A 66 6.66 -2.85 -11.63
N LYS A 67 6.43 -1.85 -10.77
CA LYS A 67 7.44 -1.32 -9.85
C LYS A 67 7.68 -2.18 -8.60
N TYR A 68 6.62 -2.69 -7.98
CA TYR A 68 6.64 -3.35 -6.67
C TYR A 68 6.17 -4.81 -6.71
N GLY A 69 5.70 -5.30 -7.85
CA GLY A 69 5.13 -6.63 -7.96
C GLY A 69 3.75 -6.78 -7.31
N ARG A 70 3.27 -8.02 -7.27
CA ARG A 70 1.98 -8.39 -6.67
C ARG A 70 2.21 -9.19 -5.40
N CYS A 71 1.41 -8.88 -4.39
CA CYS A 71 0.99 -9.87 -3.40
C CYS A 71 -0.23 -10.62 -3.96
#